data_AF-A0A3B4AR57-F1
#
_entry.id   AF-A0A3B4AR57-F1
#
_cell.length_a   1.000
_cell.length_b   1.000
_cell.length_c   1.000
_cell.angle_alpha   90.00
_cell.angle_beta   90.00
_cell.angle_gamma   90.00
#
_symmetry.space_group_name_H-M   'P 1'
#
loop_
_entity.id
_entity.type
_entity.pdbx_description
1 polymer ?
#
loop_
_entity_poly.entity_id
_entity_poly.type
_entity_poly.pdbx_seq_one_letter_code
_entity_poly.pdbx_strand_id
1 'polypeptide(L)'
;MIFKCKLYKKLEFSEKEKLLRRCCRDGLRGVLMPYSCEQRAQYITEGPECVKSFLKCCKIYKEQVISQSLDELDLGRNRGSGSSSDISGK
;
A
#
# COMPACT_ATOMS: atom_id res chain seq x y z
N MET A 1 -22.37 -25.76 -29.61
CA MET A 1 -21.51 -24.55 -29.57
C MET A 1 -22.03 -23.49 -28.57
N ILE A 2 -22.40 -23.87 -27.35
CA ILE A 2 -22.96 -22.93 -26.34
C ILE A 2 -21.94 -22.65 -25.22
N PHE A 3 -20.97 -23.54 -25.00
CA PHE A 3 -19.96 -23.43 -23.94
C PHE A 3 -18.89 -22.36 -24.15
N LYS A 4 -18.72 -21.87 -25.39
CA LYS A 4 -17.73 -20.84 -25.70
C LYS A 4 -18.16 -19.44 -25.18
N CYS A 5 -19.46 -19.12 -25.11
CA CYS A 5 -19.93 -17.80 -24.67
C CYS A 5 -19.75 -17.49 -23.16
N LYS A 6 -19.44 -18.47 -22.30
CA LYS A 6 -19.05 -18.21 -20.90
C LYS A 6 -17.57 -17.82 -20.77
N LEU A 7 -16.77 -17.99 -21.82
CA LEU A 7 -15.30 -17.88 -21.78
C LEU A 7 -14.77 -16.48 -22.14
N TYR A 8 -15.55 -15.64 -22.81
CA TYR A 8 -15.05 -14.34 -23.34
C TYR A 8 -15.50 -13.12 -22.56
N LYS A 9 -16.40 -13.28 -21.57
CA LYS A 9 -16.81 -12.17 -20.68
C LYS A 9 -15.69 -11.75 -19.71
N LYS A 10 -14.54 -12.44 -19.73
CA LYS A 10 -13.45 -12.37 -18.75
C LYS A 10 -12.22 -11.58 -19.24
N LEU A 11 -12.24 -10.99 -20.44
CA LEU A 11 -11.05 -10.38 -21.04
C LEU A 11 -11.13 -8.89 -21.32
N GLU A 12 -12.22 -8.22 -20.95
CA GLU A 12 -12.28 -6.75 -20.98
C GLU A 12 -12.44 -6.27 -19.54
N PHE A 13 -11.35 -6.42 -18.77
CA PHE A 13 -11.21 -5.64 -17.55
C PHE A 13 -11.25 -4.18 -17.98
N SER A 14 -12.23 -3.41 -17.50
CA SER A 14 -12.33 -2.00 -17.85
C SER A 14 -10.98 -1.34 -17.59
N GLU A 15 -10.51 -0.45 -18.46
CA GLU A 15 -9.28 0.32 -18.24
C GLU A 15 -9.27 0.97 -16.86
N LYS A 16 -10.45 1.38 -16.36
CA LYS A 16 -10.64 1.84 -14.98
C LYS A 16 -10.23 0.79 -13.96
N GLU A 17 -10.68 -0.44 -14.12
CA GLU A 17 -10.37 -1.51 -13.20
C GLU A 17 -8.86 -1.85 -13.27
N LYS A 18 -8.26 -1.86 -14.48
CA LYS A 18 -6.80 -2.05 -14.69
C LYS A 18 -6.01 -1.02 -13.90
N LEU A 19 -6.41 0.24 -14.02
CA LEU A 19 -5.84 1.36 -13.30
C LEU A 19 -5.94 1.16 -11.78
N LEU A 20 -7.14 0.86 -11.26
CA LEU A 20 -7.32 0.67 -9.81
C LEU A 20 -6.47 -0.47 -9.24
N ARG A 21 -6.34 -1.60 -9.97
CA ARG A 21 -5.44 -2.69 -9.57
C ARG A 21 -3.98 -2.24 -9.51
N ARG A 22 -3.53 -1.46 -10.50
CA ARG A 22 -2.18 -0.89 -10.51
C ARG A 22 -1.96 0.03 -9.31
N CYS A 23 -2.91 0.92 -9.03
CA CYS A 23 -2.87 1.84 -7.88
C CYS A 23 -2.76 1.09 -6.54
N CYS A 24 -3.54 0.04 -6.37
CA CYS A 24 -3.44 -0.81 -5.18
C CYS A 24 -2.04 -1.45 -5.05
N ARG A 25 -1.50 -2.01 -6.14
CA ARG A 25 -0.16 -2.61 -6.16
C ARG A 25 0.93 -1.61 -5.80
N ASP A 26 0.81 -0.37 -6.26
CA ASP A 26 1.74 0.70 -5.91
C ASP A 26 1.66 1.06 -4.41
N GLY A 27 0.49 0.90 -3.78
CA GLY A 27 0.31 1.04 -2.33
C GLY A 27 1.03 -0.03 -1.51
N LEU A 28 1.11 -1.26 -2.03
CA LEU A 28 1.77 -2.41 -1.38
C LEU A 28 3.30 -2.41 -1.49
N ARG A 29 3.91 -1.42 -2.17
CA ARG A 29 5.37 -1.32 -2.24
C ARG A 29 5.95 -0.82 -0.91
N GLY A 30 6.94 -1.56 -0.41
CA GLY A 30 7.80 -1.10 0.67
C GLY A 30 8.67 0.08 0.22
N VAL A 31 8.84 1.06 1.10
CA VAL A 31 9.74 2.20 0.91
C VAL A 31 10.76 2.17 2.03
N LEU A 32 12.03 2.37 1.70
CA LEU A 32 13.14 2.38 2.66
C LEU A 32 13.04 3.53 3.69
N MET A 33 12.17 4.51 3.45
CA MET A 33 11.95 5.69 4.29
C MET A 33 10.53 5.69 4.89
N PRO A 34 10.33 6.26 6.10
CA PRO A 34 9.10 6.14 6.87
C PRO A 34 7.97 7.07 6.41
N TYR A 35 7.69 7.15 5.12
CA TYR A 35 6.56 7.97 4.65
C TYR A 35 5.22 7.33 5.02
N SER A 36 4.27 8.17 5.43
CA SER A 36 2.88 7.75 5.65
C SER A 36 2.21 7.37 4.33
N CYS A 37 1.12 6.59 4.41
CA CYS A 37 0.34 6.28 3.20
C CYS A 37 -0.25 7.55 2.60
N GLU A 38 -0.60 8.51 3.44
CA GLU A 38 -1.14 9.82 3.10
C GLU A 38 -0.10 10.67 2.37
N GLN A 39 1.14 10.73 2.87
CA GLN A 39 2.25 11.41 2.19
C GLN A 39 2.54 10.80 0.83
N ARG A 40 2.54 9.47 0.73
CA ARG A 40 2.76 8.77 -0.56
C ARG A 40 1.62 9.03 -1.55
N ALA A 41 0.39 9.20 -1.07
CA ALA A 41 -0.78 9.44 -1.90
C ALA A 41 -0.79 10.85 -2.55
N GLN A 42 -0.04 11.82 -2.00
CA GLN A 42 0.04 13.18 -2.56
C GLN A 42 0.63 13.22 -3.97
N TYR A 43 1.42 12.20 -4.36
CA TYR A 43 2.07 12.14 -5.67
C TYR A 43 1.25 11.38 -6.73
N ILE A 44 0.03 10.94 -6.40
CA ILE A 44 -0.81 10.17 -7.32
C ILE A 44 -1.62 11.13 -8.19
N THR A 45 -1.33 11.12 -9.50
CA THR A 45 -1.99 11.99 -10.50
C THR A 45 -3.15 11.31 -11.23
N GLU A 46 -3.30 9.99 -11.08
CA GLU A 46 -4.31 9.16 -11.79
C GLU A 46 -5.76 9.40 -11.33
N GLY A 47 -5.96 10.28 -10.34
CA GLY A 47 -7.28 10.70 -9.86
C GLY A 47 -7.73 10.09 -8.54
N PRO A 48 -8.89 10.53 -8.02
CA PRO A 48 -9.32 10.25 -6.65
C PRO A 48 -9.62 8.76 -6.39
N GLU A 49 -10.07 8.03 -7.40
CA GLU A 49 -10.34 6.59 -7.25
C GLU A 49 -9.04 5.78 -7.11
N CYS A 50 -7.98 6.19 -7.83
CA CYS A 50 -6.64 5.62 -7.67
C CYS A 50 -6.09 5.91 -6.27
N VAL A 51 -6.21 7.16 -5.80
CA VAL A 51 -5.81 7.57 -4.44
C VAL A 51 -6.51 6.72 -3.37
N LYS A 52 -7.83 6.53 -3.47
CA LYS A 52 -8.59 5.68 -2.54
C LYS A 52 -8.11 4.23 -2.56
N SER A 53 -7.90 3.66 -3.75
CA SER A 53 -7.43 2.28 -3.90
C SER A 53 -6.02 2.09 -3.34
N PHE A 54 -5.12 3.03 -3.65
CA PHE A 54 -3.76 3.07 -3.12
C PHE A 54 -3.74 3.15 -1.59
N LEU A 55 -4.50 4.07 -0.99
CA LEU A 55 -4.53 4.26 0.46
C LEU A 55 -5.04 3.00 1.18
N LYS A 56 -6.08 2.37 0.64
CA LYS A 56 -6.62 1.11 1.17
C LYS A 56 -5.53 0.03 1.21
N CYS A 57 -4.85 -0.19 0.10
CA CYS A 57 -3.83 -1.24 0.02
C CYS A 57 -2.57 -0.90 0.82
N CYS A 58 -2.15 0.37 0.84
CA CYS A 58 -1.00 0.81 1.64
C CYS A 58 -1.21 0.58 3.14
N LYS A 59 -2.42 0.83 3.67
CA LYS A 59 -2.73 0.59 5.09
C LYS A 59 -2.67 -0.89 5.44
N ILE A 60 -3.23 -1.75 4.60
CA ILE A 60 -3.13 -3.21 4.74
C ILE A 60 -1.66 -3.66 4.77
N TYR A 61 -0.83 -3.13 3.87
CA TYR A 61 0.60 -3.44 3.87
C TYR A 61 1.29 -2.99 5.16
N LYS A 62 0.99 -1.79 5.67
CA LYS A 62 1.55 -1.31 6.94
C LYS A 62 1.16 -2.22 8.10
N GLU A 63 -0.11 -2.60 8.19
CA GLU A 63 -0.58 -3.53 9.22
C GLU A 63 0.16 -4.88 9.15
N GLN A 64 0.34 -5.43 7.94
CA GLN A 64 1.07 -6.69 7.72
C GLN A 64 2.56 -6.60 8.06
N VAL A 65 3.23 -5.50 7.70
CA VAL A 65 4.64 -5.31 8.03
C VAL A 65 4.82 -5.09 9.53
N ILE A 66 3.93 -4.32 10.16
CA ILE A 66 3.95 -4.13 11.61
C ILE A 66 3.75 -5.47 12.31
N SER A 67 2.75 -6.28 11.91
CA SER A 67 2.54 -7.60 12.50
C SER A 67 3.74 -8.52 12.33
N GLN A 68 4.33 -8.57 11.12
CA GLN A 68 5.54 -9.37 10.87
C GLN A 68 6.74 -8.87 11.67
N SER A 69 6.91 -7.55 11.82
CA SER A 69 7.99 -6.98 12.63
C SER A 69 7.81 -7.23 14.13
N LEU A 70 6.57 -7.29 14.62
CA LEU A 70 6.27 -7.69 15.99
C LEU A 70 6.59 -9.16 16.23
N ASP A 71 6.36 -10.03 15.23
CA ASP A 71 6.75 -11.45 15.29
C ASP A 71 8.28 -11.65 15.15
N GLU A 72 8.98 -10.77 14.41
CA GLU A 72 10.43 -10.83 14.22
C GLU A 72 11.22 -10.22 15.41
N LEU A 73 10.54 -9.55 16.33
CA LEU A 73 11.14 -8.90 17.51
C LEU A 73 11.69 -9.89 18.56
N ASP A 74 11.56 -11.21 18.36
CA ASP A 74 12.18 -12.27 19.19
C ASP A 74 13.55 -12.76 18.67
N LEU A 75 14.04 -12.24 17.53
CA LEU A 75 15.42 -12.52 17.08
C LEU A 75 16.22 -11.23 17.01
N GLY A 76 16.82 -10.91 18.17
CA GLY A 76 17.59 -9.70 18.44
C GLY A 76 18.47 -9.22 17.27
N ARG A 77 18.05 -8.12 16.66
CA ARG A 77 18.92 -7.31 15.83
C ARG A 77 18.72 -5.82 16.10
N ASN A 78 19.65 -5.30 16.89
CA ASN A 78 19.89 -3.88 17.12
C ASN A 78 19.97 -3.11 15.78
N ARG A 79 18.94 -2.33 15.47
CA ARG A 79 19.06 -1.06 14.74
C ARG A 79 18.27 -0.02 15.51
N GLY A 80 18.98 0.67 16.39
CA GLY A 80 18.50 1.90 16.98
C GLY A 80 17.99 2.85 15.91
N SER A 81 16.71 3.18 16.01
CA SER A 81 16.16 4.45 15.55
C SER A 81 15.64 5.14 16.79
N GLY A 82 16.56 5.87 17.43
CA GLY A 82 16.23 6.72 18.57
C GLY A 82 15.30 7.82 18.12
N SER A 83 14.14 7.91 18.78
CA SER A 83 13.31 9.11 18.81
C SER A 83 13.69 9.89 20.07
N SER A 84 14.68 10.77 19.95
CA SER A 84 14.97 11.87 20.89
C SER A 84 15.51 13.00 20.03
N SER A 85 15.05 14.25 20.12
CA SER A 85 14.24 14.96 21.12
C SER A 85 13.72 16.24 20.43
N ASP A 86 12.67 16.92 20.92
CA ASP A 86 12.75 18.20 21.65
C ASP A 86 11.47 18.99 21.27
N ILE A 87 10.82 19.92 22.00
CA ILE A 87 10.87 20.55 23.33
C ILE A 87 9.49 21.23 23.44
N SER A 88 8.85 21.27 24.62
CA SER A 88 7.93 22.37 24.90
C SER A 88 8.03 22.75 26.37
N GLY A 89 8.79 23.82 26.62
CA GLY A 89 8.72 24.61 27.82
C GLY A 89 8.18 25.99 27.46
N LYS A 90 6.98 26.29 27.93
CA LYS A 90 6.58 27.59 28.48
C LYS A 90 5.21 27.48 29.15
#